data_AF-A0A1H9SRI0-F1
#
_entry.id   AF-A0A1H9SRI0-F1
#
_cell.length_a   1.000
_cell.length_b   1.000
_cell.length_c   1.000
_cell.angle_alpha   90.00
_cell.angle_beta   90.00
_cell.angle_gamma   90.00
#
_symmetry.space_group_name_H-M   'P 1'
#
loop_
_entity.id
_entity.type
_entity.pdbx_description
1 polymer ?
#
loop_
_entity_poly.entity_id
_entity_poly.type
_entity_poly.pdbx_seq_one_letter_code
_entity_poly.pdbx_strand_id
1 'polypeptide(L)'
;MADSKARYSQAAKHYARILIHSSMLDAIRYYRSKVRESKFNDNWKKHMVNLNDVVNQYTPGVKGKPKGVKYQFENNKYIIKVDMPSGYLRIYDKGAKMYTKIDGTPSTDFGLTHFKIMKRKEMPR
;
A
#
# COMPACT_ATOMS: atom_id res chain seq x y z
N MET A 1 -0.35 -17.27 10.37
CA MET A 1 -0.54 -16.16 9.40
C MET A 1 0.23 -14.94 9.91
N ALA A 2 1.15 -14.37 9.15
CA ALA A 2 1.93 -13.21 9.60
C ALA A 2 1.05 -11.94 9.54
N ASP A 3 1.00 -11.17 10.63
CA ASP A 3 0.20 -9.94 10.69
C ASP A 3 0.90 -8.77 9.98
N SER A 4 0.89 -8.81 8.65
CA SER A 4 1.45 -7.78 7.77
C SER A 4 0.79 -6.42 8.00
N LYS A 5 -0.50 -6.41 8.32
CA LYS A 5 -1.25 -5.18 8.62
C LYS A 5 -0.73 -4.48 9.88
N ALA A 6 -0.45 -5.21 10.96
CA ALA A 6 0.04 -4.61 12.19
C ALA A 6 1.38 -3.90 11.96
N ARG A 7 2.34 -4.57 11.32
CA ARG A 7 3.67 -4.02 11.04
C ARG A 7 3.60 -2.80 10.13
N TYR A 8 2.84 -2.88 9.04
CA TYR A 8 2.58 -1.73 8.18
C TYR A 8 1.97 -0.56 8.96
N SER A 9 0.98 -0.83 9.82
CA SER A 9 0.30 0.23 10.59
C SER A 9 1.25 0.92 11.57
N GLN A 10 2.16 0.17 12.18
CA GLN A 10 3.20 0.73 13.05
C GLN A 10 4.16 1.62 12.25
N ALA A 11 4.63 1.17 11.10
CA ALA A 11 5.49 1.95 10.21
C ALA A 11 4.80 3.23 9.72
N ALA A 12 3.53 3.14 9.31
CA ALA A 12 2.76 4.29 8.86
C ALA A 12 2.55 5.32 9.98
N LYS A 13 2.26 4.88 11.21
CA LYS A 13 2.18 5.75 12.39
C LYS A 13 3.51 6.43 12.69
N HIS A 14 4.62 5.70 12.61
CA HIS A 14 5.95 6.24 12.81
C HIS A 14 6.27 7.32 11.75
N TYR A 15 6.01 7.03 10.47
CA TYR A 15 6.20 7.99 9.38
C TYR A 15 5.41 9.28 9.63
N ALA A 16 4.11 9.16 9.91
CA ALA A 16 3.21 10.31 10.07
C ALA A 16 3.46 11.13 11.35
N ARG A 17 4.14 10.59 12.36
CA ARG A 17 4.40 11.31 13.62
C ARG A 17 5.82 11.85 13.73
N ILE A 18 6.79 11.14 13.17
CA ILE A 18 8.21 11.44 13.39
C ILE A 18 8.84 11.92 12.09
N LEU A 19 8.76 11.12 11.01
CA LEU A 19 9.51 11.41 9.78
C LEU A 19 9.05 12.68 9.05
N ILE A 20 7.77 13.05 9.17
CA ILE A 20 7.29 14.31 8.59
C ILE A 20 7.90 15.56 9.24
N HIS A 21 8.37 15.46 10.49
CA HIS A 21 8.96 16.58 11.22
C HIS A 21 10.49 16.61 11.11
N SER A 22 11.11 15.49 10.71
CA SER A 22 12.56 15.41 10.56
C SER A 22 13.09 16.03 9.26
N SER A 23 12.23 16.25 8.25
CA SER A 23 12.64 16.87 6.98
C SER A 23 11.48 17.52 6.25
N MET A 24 11.72 18.73 5.71
CA MET A 24 10.76 19.44 4.86
C MET A 24 10.34 18.62 3.63
N LEU A 25 11.26 17.82 3.09
CA LEU A 25 11.01 17.00 1.92
C LEU A 25 10.01 15.86 2.21
N ASP A 26 10.09 15.24 3.39
CA ASP A 26 9.14 14.20 3.80
C ASP A 26 7.78 14.78 4.20
N ALA A 27 7.76 16.00 4.76
CA ALA A 27 6.53 16.76 4.94
C ALA A 27 5.82 17.02 3.60
N ILE A 28 6.52 17.56 2.60
CA ILE A 28 5.96 17.82 1.26
C ILE A 28 5.39 16.54 0.64
N ARG A 29 6.13 15.42 0.73
CA ARG A 29 5.66 14.13 0.22
C ARG A 29 4.41 13.62 0.94
N TYR A 30 4.34 13.81 2.26
CA TYR A 30 3.16 13.47 3.04
C TYR A 30 1.95 14.28 2.59
N TYR A 31 2.05 15.62 2.55
CA TYR A 31 0.94 16.48 2.14
C TYR A 31 0.49 16.22 0.70
N ARG A 32 1.41 16.05 -0.25
CA ARG A 32 1.07 15.64 -1.63
C ARG A 32 0.30 14.33 -1.67
N SER A 33 0.63 13.39 -0.78
CA SER A 33 -0.08 12.10 -0.69
C SER A 33 -1.48 12.26 -0.09
N LYS A 34 -1.66 13.15 0.89
CA LYS A 34 -2.98 13.51 1.44
C LYS A 34 -3.86 14.23 0.42
N VAL A 35 -3.30 15.11 -0.42
CA VAL A 35 -4.04 15.77 -1.52
C VAL A 35 -4.48 14.76 -2.58
N ARG A 36 -3.66 13.75 -2.91
CA ARG A 36 -4.12 12.65 -3.78
C ARG A 36 -5.21 11.82 -3.12
N GLU A 37 -5.06 11.53 -1.84
CA GLU A 37 -6.07 10.81 -1.08
C GLU A 37 -7.42 11.54 -1.15
N SER A 38 -7.49 12.84 -0.85
CA SER A 38 -8.77 13.56 -0.90
C SER A 38 -9.45 13.51 -2.27
N LYS A 39 -8.68 13.46 -3.36
CA LYS A 39 -9.22 13.38 -4.74
C LYS A 39 -9.75 12.00 -5.12
N PHE A 40 -9.11 10.92 -4.66
CA PHE A 40 -9.34 9.57 -5.21
C PHE A 40 -9.85 8.54 -4.19
N ASN A 41 -9.87 8.88 -2.91
CA ASN A 41 -10.15 7.92 -1.83
C ASN A 41 -11.52 7.27 -1.94
N ASP A 42 -12.54 7.98 -2.40
CA ASP A 42 -13.88 7.39 -2.53
C ASP A 42 -13.96 6.37 -3.65
N ASN A 43 -13.19 6.55 -4.73
CA ASN A 43 -13.04 5.52 -5.74
C ASN A 43 -12.25 4.31 -5.20
N TRP A 44 -11.15 4.55 -4.48
CA TRP A 44 -10.35 3.46 -3.90
C TRP A 44 -11.10 2.65 -2.86
N LYS A 45 -12.04 3.25 -2.13
CA LYS A 45 -12.91 2.57 -1.18
C LYS A 45 -13.88 1.57 -1.83
N LYS A 46 -14.21 1.73 -3.12
CA LYS A 46 -15.03 0.75 -3.85
C LYS A 46 -14.33 -0.61 -3.96
N HIS A 47 -13.00 -0.61 -3.92
CA HIS A 47 -12.17 -1.80 -4.01
C HIS A 47 -11.24 -1.89 -2.80
N MET A 48 -11.85 -1.99 -1.62
CA MET A 48 -11.11 -2.19 -0.38
C MET A 48 -10.53 -3.60 -0.30
N VAL A 49 -9.30 -3.70 0.19
CA VAL A 49 -8.58 -4.97 0.27
C VAL A 49 -8.01 -5.19 1.65
N ASN A 50 -8.01 -6.46 2.06
CA ASN A 50 -7.29 -6.90 3.24
C ASN A 50 -5.80 -7.08 2.88
N LEU A 51 -4.93 -6.29 3.52
CA LEU A 51 -3.49 -6.34 3.25
C LEU A 51 -2.88 -7.72 3.54
N ASN A 52 -3.39 -8.44 4.55
CA ASN A 52 -2.86 -9.76 4.88
C ASN A 52 -3.12 -10.76 3.74
N ASP A 53 -4.32 -10.73 3.17
CA ASP A 53 -4.73 -11.63 2.09
C ASP A 53 -3.93 -11.33 0.81
N VAL A 54 -3.78 -10.05 0.47
CA VAL A 54 -2.97 -9.62 -0.69
C VAL A 54 -1.51 -10.03 -0.53
N VAL A 55 -0.92 -9.88 0.67
CA VAL A 55 0.45 -10.34 0.93
C VAL A 55 0.56 -11.86 0.82
N ASN A 56 -0.41 -12.61 1.35
CA ASN A 56 -0.41 -14.08 1.25
C ASN A 56 -0.53 -14.56 -0.20
N GLN A 57 -1.33 -13.87 -1.02
CA GLN A 57 -1.54 -14.22 -2.42
C GLN A 57 -0.32 -13.91 -3.30
N TYR A 58 0.25 -12.71 -3.19
CA TYR A 58 1.27 -12.23 -4.14
C TYR A 58 2.70 -12.37 -3.64
N THR A 59 2.91 -12.29 -2.33
CA THR A 59 4.24 -12.37 -1.71
C THR A 59 4.21 -13.20 -0.42
N PRO A 60 3.79 -14.49 -0.48
CA PRO A 60 3.67 -15.33 0.70
C PRO A 60 4.98 -15.42 1.47
N GLY A 61 4.91 -15.32 2.80
CA GLY A 61 6.08 -15.41 3.69
C GLY A 61 7.01 -14.18 3.68
N VAL A 62 6.81 -13.21 2.79
CA VAL A 62 7.66 -12.03 2.70
C VAL A 62 7.39 -11.05 3.85
N LYS A 63 8.47 -10.63 4.52
CA LYS A 63 8.43 -9.53 5.48
C LYS A 63 8.61 -8.20 4.73
N GLY A 64 7.59 -7.34 4.78
CA GLY A 64 7.70 -6.03 4.14
C GLY A 64 8.64 -5.08 4.89
N LYS A 65 9.14 -4.05 4.21
CA LYS A 65 10.09 -3.05 4.71
C LYS A 65 9.72 -1.62 4.26
N PRO A 66 10.03 -0.59 5.07
CA PRO A 66 9.87 0.80 4.64
C PRO A 66 10.85 1.14 3.50
N LYS A 67 10.39 1.92 2.53
CA LYS A 67 11.17 2.47 1.42
C LYS A 67 10.62 3.86 1.07
N GLY A 68 11.24 4.90 1.64
CA GLY A 68 10.72 6.27 1.58
C GLY A 68 9.32 6.35 2.18
N VAL A 69 8.36 6.90 1.43
CA VAL A 69 6.94 7.03 1.87
C VAL A 69 6.12 5.74 1.72
N LYS A 70 6.74 4.68 1.22
CA LYS A 70 6.07 3.40 0.95
C LYS A 70 6.52 2.32 1.92
N TYR A 71 5.66 1.34 2.15
CA TYR A 71 6.01 0.06 2.76
C TYR A 71 5.88 -1.02 1.68
N GLN A 72 6.94 -1.78 1.42
CA GLN A 72 7.01 -2.70 0.28
C GLN A 72 7.17 -4.14 0.72
N PHE A 73 6.42 -5.03 0.08
CA PHE A 73 6.62 -6.47 0.11
C PHE A 73 7.08 -6.89 -1.28
N GLU A 74 8.18 -7.63 -1.37
CA GLU A 74 8.82 -7.92 -2.65
C GLU A 74 9.35 -9.35 -2.66
N ASN A 75 9.02 -10.10 -3.71
CA ASN A 75 9.63 -11.37 -4.05
C ASN A 75 10.15 -11.33 -5.51
N ASN A 76 10.43 -12.49 -6.10
CA ASN A 76 10.97 -12.57 -7.46
C ASN A 76 9.98 -12.14 -8.54
N LYS A 77 8.67 -12.25 -8.30
CA LYS A 77 7.62 -12.00 -9.30
C LYS A 77 6.87 -10.68 -9.09
N TYR A 78 6.54 -10.35 -7.84
CA TYR A 78 5.67 -9.22 -7.49
C TYR A 78 6.32 -8.24 -6.51
N ILE A 79 5.89 -6.98 -6.60
CA ILE A 79 6.10 -5.95 -5.58
C ILE A 79 4.74 -5.39 -5.15
N ILE A 80 4.37 -5.58 -3.89
CA ILE A 80 3.23 -4.89 -3.28
C ILE A 80 3.76 -3.58 -2.70
N LYS A 81 3.31 -2.45 -3.24
CA LYS A 81 3.69 -1.11 -2.79
C LYS A 81 2.53 -0.49 -2.01
N VAL A 82 2.72 -0.31 -0.71
CA VAL A 82 1.74 0.31 0.17
C VAL A 82 2.14 1.75 0.48
N ASP A 83 1.24 2.71 0.31
CA ASP A 83 1.46 4.10 0.71
C ASP A 83 1.20 4.31 2.20
N MET A 84 2.22 4.72 2.97
CA MET A 84 2.09 4.95 4.40
C MET A 84 1.23 6.18 4.74
N PRO A 85 1.32 7.33 4.03
CA PRO A 85 0.46 8.49 4.31
C PRO A 85 -1.04 8.28 4.06
N SER A 86 -1.40 7.62 2.95
CA SER A 86 -2.78 7.57 2.45
C SER A 86 -3.42 6.18 2.45
N GLY A 87 -2.65 5.13 2.74
CA GLY A 87 -3.19 3.81 3.01
C GLY A 87 -3.86 3.13 1.81
N TYR A 88 -3.35 3.37 0.60
CA TYR A 88 -3.66 2.53 -0.56
C TYR A 88 -2.49 1.61 -0.89
N LEU A 89 -2.76 0.51 -1.60
CA LEU A 89 -1.75 -0.37 -2.17
C LEU A 89 -1.89 -0.48 -3.68
N ARG A 90 -0.78 -0.88 -4.30
CA ARG A 90 -0.73 -1.34 -5.70
C ARG A 90 0.15 -2.57 -5.79
N ILE A 91 -0.18 -3.48 -6.69
CA ILE A 91 0.59 -4.69 -6.97
C ILE A 91 1.27 -4.49 -8.32
N TYR A 92 2.59 -4.70 -8.36
CA TYR A 92 3.40 -4.57 -9.56
C TYR A 92 3.96 -5.93 -9.94
N ASP A 93 3.68 -6.39 -11.15
CA ASP A 93 4.26 -7.58 -11.75
C ASP A 93 5.59 -7.21 -12.42
N LYS A 94 6.68 -7.84 -11.98
CA LYS A 94 8.03 -7.60 -12.49
C LYS A 94 8.23 -8.17 -13.89
N GLY A 95 7.58 -9.30 -14.20
CA GLY A 95 7.66 -9.95 -15.51
C GLY A 95 6.92 -9.15 -16.57
N ALA A 96 5.67 -8.76 -16.29
CA ALA A 96 4.88 -7.91 -17.18
C ALA A 96 5.30 -6.43 -17.15
N LYS A 97 6.16 -6.04 -16.20
CA LYS A 97 6.61 -4.66 -15.94
C LYS A 97 5.46 -3.66 -15.73
N MET A 98 4.33 -4.13 -15.21
CA MET A 98 3.09 -3.35 -15.11
C MET A 98 2.42 -3.53 -13.75
N TYR A 99 1.54 -2.58 -13.42
CA TYR A 99 0.65 -2.75 -12.28
C TYR A 99 -0.47 -3.72 -12.64
N THR A 100 -0.97 -4.44 -11.65
CA THR A 100 -2.03 -5.43 -11.83
C THR A 100 -3.31 -5.01 -11.15
N LYS A 101 -4.41 -5.54 -11.68
CA LYS A 101 -5.67 -5.66 -10.97
C LYS A 101 -5.52 -6.60 -9.77
N ILE A 102 -6.57 -6.71 -8.96
CA ILE A 102 -6.55 -7.53 -7.73
C ILE A 102 -6.47 -9.03 -8.01
N ASP A 103 -6.86 -9.46 -9.20
CA ASP A 103 -6.77 -10.84 -9.71
C ASP A 103 -5.38 -11.18 -10.30
N GLY A 104 -4.51 -10.18 -10.47
CA GLY A 104 -3.16 -10.34 -11.00
C GLY A 104 -3.04 -9.99 -12.48
N THR A 105 -4.14 -9.62 -13.14
CA THR A 105 -4.13 -9.22 -14.56
C THR A 105 -3.44 -7.86 -14.72
N PRO A 106 -2.38 -7.73 -15.55
CA PRO A 106 -1.75 -6.44 -15.85
C PRO A 106 -2.73 -5.43 -16.43
N SER A 107 -2.64 -4.17 -15.99
CA SER A 107 -3.51 -3.10 -16.48
C SER A 107 -2.82 -1.74 -16.37
N THR A 108 -3.11 -0.87 -17.33
CA THR A 108 -2.75 0.55 -17.31
C THR A 108 -3.80 1.41 -16.61
N ASP A 109 -4.97 0.86 -16.31
CA ASP A 109 -6.05 1.58 -15.65
C ASP A 109 -5.73 1.85 -14.18
N PHE A 110 -5.64 3.12 -13.83
CA PHE A 110 -5.35 3.56 -12.48
C PHE A 110 -6.45 3.20 -11.49
N GLY A 111 -7.71 3.24 -11.91
CA GLY A 111 -8.87 2.91 -11.09
C GLY A 111 -8.92 1.44 -10.71
N LEU A 112 -8.45 0.56 -11.59
CA LEU A 112 -8.42 -0.89 -11.36
C LEU A 112 -7.13 -1.39 -10.71
N THR A 113 -6.13 -0.54 -10.53
CA THR A 113 -4.81 -0.92 -9.97
C THR A 113 -4.48 -0.20 -8.65
N HIS A 114 -5.40 0.59 -8.10
CA HIS A 114 -5.29 1.24 -6.79
C HIS A 114 -6.35 0.72 -5.84
N PHE A 115 -5.91 0.17 -4.71
CA PHE A 115 -6.80 -0.47 -3.75
C PHE A 115 -6.66 0.19 -2.39
N LYS A 116 -7.77 0.59 -1.76
CA LYS A 116 -7.73 1.11 -0.40
C LYS A 116 -7.50 -0.05 0.57
N ILE A 117 -6.57 0.10 1.50
CA ILE A 117 -6.36 -0.91 2.53
C ILE A 117 -7.44 -0.76 3.61
N MET A 118 -8.08 -1.88 3.94
CA MET A 118 -9.00 -1.95 5.07
C MET A 118 -8.33 -1.53 6.37
N LYS A 119 -9.03 -0.75 7.20
CA LYS A 119 -8.66 -0.53 8.59
C LYS A 119 -8.82 -1.83 9.35
N ARG A 120 -8.12 -1.96 10.48
CA ARG A 120 -8.16 -3.20 11.28
C ARG A 120 -9.57 -3.60 11.72
N LYS A 121 -10.42 -2.61 12.01
CA LYS A 121 -11.83 -2.80 12.38
C LYS A 121 -12.74 -3.26 11.22
N GLU A 122 -12.30 -3.07 9.97
CA GLU A 122 -13.03 -3.44 8.75
C GLU A 122 -12.58 -4.82 8.24
N MET A 123 -11.50 -5.38 8.78
CA MET A 123 -11.01 -6.70 8.39
C MET A 123 -11.88 -7.78 9.04
N PRO A 124 -12.27 -8.83 8.29
CA PRO A 124 -12.94 -9.99 8.87
C PRO A 124 -12.06 -10.62 9.94
N ARG A 125 -12.70 -11.09 11.02
CA ARG A 125 -12.02 -11.70 12.18
C ARG A 125 -11.51 -13.09 11.86
#